data_AF-A0A6I1KFE8-F1
#
_entry.id   AF-A0A6I1KFE8-F1
#
_cell.length_a   1.000
_cell.length_b   1.000
_cell.length_c   1.000
_cell.angle_alpha   90.00
_cell.angle_beta   90.00
_cell.angle_gamma   90.00
#
_symmetry.space_group_name_H-M   'P 1'
#
loop_
_entity.id
_entity.type
_entity.pdbx_description
1 polymer ?
#
loop_
_entity_poly.entity_id
_entity_poly.type
_entity_poly.pdbx_seq_one_letter_code
_entity_poly.pdbx_strand_id
1 'polypeptide(L)'
;MGRKEYREIGLDLDGNQRMGSWEIKEIVDLSLQPGKSVTERFLKELPEGARSAEVVVKVSMWPDPKTELVVERVERRVTFE
;
A
#
# COMPACT_ATOMS: atom_id res chain seq x y z
N MET A 1 -4.36 -24.23 -7.76
CA MET A 1 -4.78 -22.95 -7.15
C MET A 1 -4.64 -23.08 -5.64
N GLY A 2 -3.66 -22.41 -5.03
CA GLY A 2 -3.45 -22.45 -3.58
C GLY A 2 -4.54 -21.65 -2.87
N ARG A 3 -5.12 -22.22 -1.81
CA ARG A 3 -6.13 -21.56 -0.97
C ARG A 3 -5.44 -20.42 -0.21
N LYS A 4 -5.86 -19.17 -0.42
CA LYS A 4 -5.39 -18.03 0.38
C LYS A 4 -6.05 -18.12 1.76
N GLU A 5 -5.27 -18.43 2.79
CA GLU A 5 -5.72 -18.39 4.17
C GLU A 5 -5.46 -16.99 4.74
N TYR A 6 -6.53 -16.35 5.21
CA TYR A 6 -6.44 -15.07 5.92
C TYR A 6 -6.33 -15.38 7.40
N ARG A 7 -5.34 -14.77 8.06
CA ARG A 7 -5.13 -14.93 9.50
C ARG A 7 -5.44 -13.61 10.20
N GLU A 8 -5.89 -13.71 11.44
CA GLU A 8 -6.21 -12.56 12.27
C GLU A 8 -4.92 -11.85 12.70
N ILE A 9 -4.90 -10.52 12.56
CA ILE A 9 -3.75 -9.69 12.94
C ILE A 9 -3.65 -9.69 14.47
N GLY A 10 -2.44 -9.88 14.99
CA GLY A 10 -2.16 -9.87 16.43
C GLY A 10 -2.11 -11.25 17.08
N LEU A 11 -2.42 -12.32 16.34
CA LEU A 11 -2.23 -13.70 16.78
C LEU A 11 -0.96 -14.32 16.19
N ASP A 12 -0.29 -15.17 16.96
CA ASP A 12 0.79 -16.01 16.48
C ASP A 12 0.30 -17.30 15.80
N LEU A 13 1.24 -18.17 15.41
CA LEU A 13 0.94 -19.44 14.75
C LEU A 13 0.13 -20.41 15.65
N ASP A 14 0.20 -20.21 16.96
CA ASP A 14 -0.45 -21.04 17.98
C ASP A 14 -1.73 -20.38 18.54
N GLY A 15 -2.11 -19.20 18.02
CA GLY A 15 -3.31 -18.46 18.41
C GLY A 15 -3.13 -17.59 19.66
N ASN A 16 -1.91 -17.36 20.15
CA ASN A 16 -1.66 -16.48 21.28
C ASN A 16 -1.57 -15.01 20.83
N GLN A 17 -2.03 -14.10 21.69
CA GLN A 17 -1.88 -12.67 21.46
C GLN A 17 -0.41 -12.25 21.57
N ARG A 18 0.14 -11.71 20.48
CA ARG A 18 1.50 -11.13 20.44
C ARG A 18 1.51 -9.60 20.42
N MET A 19 0.36 -8.97 20.20
CA MET A 19 0.23 -7.53 20.06
C MET A 19 -0.88 -7.01 20.97
N GLY A 20 -0.68 -5.85 21.56
CA GLY A 20 -1.71 -5.17 22.33
C GLY A 20 -2.85 -4.70 21.43
N SER A 21 -4.06 -4.58 21.99
CA SER A 21 -5.26 -4.18 21.24
C SER A 21 -5.11 -2.84 20.52
N TRP A 22 -4.29 -1.91 21.06
CA TRP A 22 -4.01 -0.63 20.43
C TRP A 22 -3.13 -0.78 19.18
N GLU A 23 -2.08 -1.61 19.24
CA GLU A 23 -1.18 -1.86 18.11
C GLU A 23 -1.93 -2.56 16.97
N ILE A 24 -2.83 -3.50 17.29
CA ILE A 24 -3.71 -4.14 16.32
C ILE A 24 -4.62 -3.11 15.63
N LYS A 25 -5.21 -2.19 16.40
CA LYS A 25 -6.06 -1.13 15.87
C LYS A 25 -5.29 -0.24 14.90
N GLU A 26 -4.07 0.18 15.25
CA GLU A 26 -3.24 1.02 14.37
C GLU A 26 -2.90 0.30 13.07
N ILE A 27 -2.55 -0.99 13.12
CA ILE A 27 -2.28 -1.77 11.91
C ILE A 27 -3.54 -1.87 11.04
N VAL A 28 -4.70 -2.14 11.63
CA VAL A 28 -5.97 -2.23 10.90
C VAL A 28 -6.33 -0.89 10.26
N ASP A 29 -6.18 0.21 10.98
CA ASP A 29 -6.52 1.55 10.49
C ASP A 29 -5.59 2.01 9.35
N LEU A 30 -4.32 1.64 9.40
CA LEU A 30 -3.31 2.09 8.44
C LEU A 30 -3.11 1.12 7.27
N SER A 31 -3.71 -0.07 7.32
CA SER A 31 -3.57 -1.09 6.26
C SER A 31 -4.78 -1.15 5.33
N LEU A 32 -4.51 -1.43 4.06
CA LEU A 32 -5.56 -1.81 3.12
C LEU A 32 -6.16 -3.15 3.54
N GLN A 33 -7.42 -3.13 3.95
CA GLN A 33 -8.11 -4.32 4.43
C GLN A 33 -8.34 -5.35 3.31
N PRO A 34 -8.26 -6.67 3.59
CA PRO A 34 -8.50 -7.72 2.60
C PRO A 34 -9.87 -7.56 1.91
N GLY A 35 -9.88 -7.64 0.57
CA GLY A 35 -11.10 -7.53 -0.23
C GLY A 35 -11.74 -6.15 -0.25
N LYS A 36 -11.08 -5.14 0.31
CA LYS A 36 -11.47 -3.73 0.20
C LYS A 36 -10.62 -3.03 -0.84
N SER A 37 -11.22 -2.04 -1.50
CA SER A 37 -10.52 -1.09 -2.37
C SER A 37 -10.53 0.26 -1.68
N VAL A 38 -9.41 0.97 -1.75
CA VAL A 38 -9.28 2.35 -1.29
C VAL A 38 -8.84 3.20 -2.46
N THR A 39 -9.41 4.41 -2.54
CA THR A 39 -9.00 5.43 -3.51
C THR A 39 -8.23 6.50 -2.77
N GLU A 40 -6.96 6.66 -3.11
CA GLU A 40 -6.11 7.72 -2.59
C GLU A 40 -6.00 8.87 -3.60
N ARG A 41 -5.96 10.10 -3.11
CA ARG A 41 -5.78 11.32 -3.93
C ARG A 41 -4.46 11.97 -3.53
N PHE A 42 -3.59 12.13 -4.51
CA PHE A 42 -2.32 12.83 -4.37
C PHE A 42 -2.42 14.18 -5.04
N LEU A 43 -1.98 15.24 -4.36
CA LEU A 43 -1.89 16.58 -4.91
C LEU A 43 -0.43 17.01 -4.92
N LYS A 44 0.06 17.40 -6.09
CA LYS A 44 1.42 17.86 -6.28
C LYS A 44 1.41 19.09 -7.17
N GLU A 45 2.10 20.14 -6.73
CA GLU A 45 2.30 21.34 -7.53
C GLU A 45 3.33 21.07 -8.63
N LEU A 46 3.04 21.57 -9.83
CA LEU A 46 3.94 21.52 -10.97
C LEU A 46 4.64 22.87 -11.14
N PRO A 47 5.85 22.90 -11.70
CA PRO A 47 6.53 24.15 -12.03
C PRO A 47 5.68 25.03 -12.97
N GLU A 48 5.79 26.35 -12.80
CA GLU A 48 5.12 27.30 -13.68
C GLU A 48 5.56 27.09 -15.14
N GLY A 49 4.59 27.00 -16.05
CA GLY A 49 4.84 26.72 -17.48
C GLY A 49 5.04 25.24 -17.83
N ALA A 50 4.88 24.31 -16.88
CA ALA A 50 4.91 22.87 -17.20
C ALA A 50 3.79 22.48 -18.18
N ARG A 51 4.16 21.93 -19.34
CA ARG A 51 3.21 21.49 -20.39
C ARG A 51 2.84 20.01 -20.32
N SER A 52 3.64 19.21 -19.61
CA SER A 52 3.34 17.80 -19.39
C SER A 52 3.99 17.31 -18.12
N ALA A 53 3.40 16.29 -17.49
CA ALA A 53 3.95 15.56 -16.36
C ALA A 53 3.91 14.06 -16.62
N GLU A 54 4.93 13.36 -16.16
CA GLU A 54 4.94 11.90 -16.09
C GLU A 54 4.53 11.50 -14.68
N VAL A 55 3.45 10.73 -14.59
CA VAL A 55 2.90 10.20 -13.35
C VAL A 55 3.25 8.73 -13.27
N VAL A 56 4.09 8.38 -12.30
CA VAL A 56 4.47 7.00 -12.00
C VAL A 56 3.88 6.63 -10.64
N VAL A 57 3.04 5.59 -10.62
CA VAL A 57 2.52 5.00 -9.40
C VAL A 57 3.15 3.62 -9.23
N LYS A 58 3.71 3.37 -8.05
CA LYS A 58 4.43 2.13 -7.72
C LYS A 58 3.84 1.53 -6.44
N VAL A 59 3.39 0.28 -6.51
CA VAL A 59 3.00 -0.51 -5.34
C VAL A 59 4.17 -1.43 -4.99
N SER A 60 4.71 -1.29 -3.79
CA SER A 60 5.83 -2.09 -3.31
C SER A 60 5.46 -2.92 -2.09
N MET A 61 6.03 -4.11 -2.01
CA MET A 61 6.07 -4.96 -0.82
C MET A 61 7.49 -4.98 -0.28
N TRP A 62 7.65 -4.82 1.03
CA TRP A 62 8.94 -4.88 1.72
C TRP A 62 8.94 -6.10 2.65
N PRO A 63 9.40 -7.28 2.19
CA PRO A 63 9.49 -8.46 3.06
C PRO A 63 10.48 -8.27 4.21
N ASP A 64 11.47 -7.41 4.02
CA ASP A 64 12.42 -6.98 5.05
C ASP A 64 12.81 -5.50 4.80
N PRO A 65 13.44 -4.81 5.77
CA PRO A 65 13.74 -3.37 5.64
C PRO A 65 14.70 -2.98 4.51
N LYS A 66 15.38 -3.94 3.88
CA LYS A 66 16.40 -3.70 2.85
C LYS A 66 15.95 -4.17 1.47
N THR A 67 14.95 -5.04 1.39
CA THR A 67 14.46 -5.60 0.13
C THR A 67 13.15 -4.94 -0.28
N GLU A 68 13.18 -4.21 -1.39
CA GLU A 68 11.97 -3.69 -2.03
C GLU A 68 11.55 -4.60 -3.18
N LEU A 69 10.32 -5.10 -3.14
CA LEU A 69 9.70 -5.82 -4.26
C LEU A 69 8.62 -4.95 -4.88
N VAL A 70 8.81 -4.52 -6.13
CA VAL A 70 7.77 -3.78 -6.87
C VAL A 70 6.72 -4.78 -7.36
N VAL A 71 5.52 -4.69 -6.80
CA VAL A 71 4.38 -5.57 -7.11
C VAL A 71 3.63 -5.06 -8.33
N GLU A 72 3.46 -3.75 -8.44
CA GLU A 72 2.78 -3.13 -9.57
C GLU A 72 3.37 -1.76 -9.88
N ARG A 73 3.40 -1.41 -11.17
CA ARG A 73 3.84 -0.11 -11.65
C ARG A 73 2.92 0.35 -12.78
N VAL A 74 2.37 1.54 -12.64
CA VAL A 74 1.60 2.21 -13.69
C VAL A 74 2.27 3.53 -14.01
N GLU A 75 2.45 3.81 -15.29
CA GLU A 75 3.10 5.00 -15.78
C GLU A 75 2.21 5.66 -16.82
N ARG A 76 1.98 6.97 -16.66
CA ARG A 76 1.19 7.76 -17.60
C ARG A 76 1.77 9.14 -17.76
N ARG A 77 1.88 9.57 -19.02
CA ARG A 77 2.13 10.96 -19.37
C ARG A 77 0.82 11.72 -19.47
N VAL A 78 0.73 12.84 -18.77
CA VAL A 78 -0.38 13.78 -18.83
C VAL A 78 0.14 15.06 -19.46
N THR A 79 -0.58 15.59 -20.45
CA THR A 79 -0.27 16.87 -21.09
C THR A 79 -1.33 17.88 -20.66
N PHE A 80 -0.92 19.12 -20.40
CA PHE A 80 -1.79 20.22 -20.01
C PHE A 80 -1.92 21.16 -21.21
N GLU A 81 -3.17 21.50 -21.58
CA GLU A 81 -3.49 22.46 -22.64
C GLU A 81 -3.43 23.90 -22.13
#